data_AF-A0A2M7IKV4-F1
#
_entry.id   AF-A0A2M7IKV4-F1
#
_cell.length_a   1.000
_cell.length_b   1.000
_cell.length_c   1.000
_cell.angle_alpha   90.00
_cell.angle_beta   90.00
_cell.angle_gamma   90.00
#
_symmetry.space_group_name_H-M   'P 1'
#
loop_
_entity.id
_entity.type
_entity.pdbx_description
1 polymer ?
#
loop_
_entity_poly.entity_id
_entity_poly.type
_entity_poly.pdbx_seq_one_letter_code
_entity_poly.pdbx_strand_id
1 'polypeptide(L)'
;EKLGLRPLIGIKKGVIKAVGIKAGAKDIPTALFKEFEGRIKSLLRENKKIRTTITHGDNLEAAQKLKEMLESNFKGTEVAFINLIDNVLGVLLGPDALILAWCEIT
;
A
#
# COMPACT_ATOMS: atom_id res chain seq x y z
N GLU A 1 0.88 21.22 1.57
CA GLU A 1 1.93 20.39 0.95
C GLU A 1 2.96 21.29 0.26
N LYS A 2 4.25 21.27 0.62
CA LYS A 2 5.26 22.20 0.02
C LYS A 2 6.58 21.57 -0.45
N LEU A 3 6.80 20.26 -0.31
CA LEU A 3 8.07 19.62 -0.73
C LEU A 3 7.92 18.36 -1.61
N GLY A 4 6.69 17.92 -1.93
CA GLY A 4 6.47 16.72 -2.75
C GLY A 4 7.05 15.43 -2.15
N LEU A 5 7.24 15.41 -0.82
CA LEU A 5 7.72 14.27 -0.03
C LEU A 5 6.53 13.62 0.67
N ARG A 6 6.33 12.32 0.45
CA ARG A 6 5.32 11.52 1.16
C ARG A 6 6.02 10.52 2.09
N PRO A 7 6.03 10.74 3.41
CA PRO A 7 6.56 9.76 4.35
C PRO A 7 5.65 8.53 4.36
N LEU A 8 6.26 7.34 4.37
CA LEU A 8 5.56 6.08 4.48
C LEU A 8 5.84 5.46 5.84
N ILE A 9 4.76 5.04 6.50
CA ILE A 9 4.77 4.37 7.79
C ILE A 9 4.43 2.91 7.56
N GLY A 10 5.06 2.01 8.31
CA GLY A 10 4.77 0.58 8.23
C GLY A 10 5.23 -0.16 9.47
N ILE A 11 4.95 -1.46 9.51
CA ILE A 11 5.27 -2.32 10.64
C ILE A 11 6.61 -3.02 10.38
N LYS A 12 7.54 -2.90 11.33
CA LYS A 12 8.83 -3.62 11.31
C LYS A 12 9.07 -4.25 12.68
N LYS A 13 9.15 -5.58 12.72
CA LYS A 13 9.31 -6.35 13.99
C LYS A 13 8.23 -5.99 15.02
N GLY A 14 6.96 -5.91 14.58
CA GLY A 14 5.82 -5.63 15.46
C GLY A 14 5.64 -4.18 15.91
N VAL A 15 6.48 -3.24 15.46
CA VAL A 15 6.37 -1.82 15.83
C VAL A 15 6.19 -0.92 14.62
N ILE A 16 5.40 0.16 14.80
CA ILE A 16 5.18 1.20 13.80
C ILE A 16 6.46 2.03 13.65
N LYS A 17 6.99 2.11 12.44
CA LYS A 17 8.19 2.89 12.10
C LYS A 17 8.04 3.56 10.74
N ALA A 18 8.79 4.63 10.52
CA ALA A 18 9.03 5.14 9.17
C ALA A 18 9.71 4.03 8.35
N VAL A 19 9.09 3.65 7.24
CA VAL A 19 9.59 2.59 6.34
C VAL A 19 10.14 3.14 5.02
N GLY A 20 9.88 4.41 4.73
CA GLY A 20 10.46 5.11 3.59
C GLY A 20 9.96 6.54 3.45
N ILE A 21 10.55 7.27 2.50
CA ILE A 21 10.07 8.56 2.03
C ILE A 21 10.02 8.48 0.51
N LYS A 22 8.87 8.78 -0.10
CA LYS A 22 8.75 8.86 -1.56
C LYS A 22 8.75 10.32 -1.98
N ALA A 23 9.86 10.74 -2.59
CA ALA A 23 9.96 12.02 -3.27
C ALA A 23 9.33 11.95 -4.67
N GLY A 24 8.59 12.98 -5.06
CA GLY A 24 8.03 13.11 -6.41
C GLY A 24 6.87 12.14 -6.71
N ALA A 25 6.30 11.49 -5.69
CA ALA A 25 5.05 10.75 -5.86
C ALA A 25 3.88 11.73 -5.99
N LYS A 26 3.22 11.71 -7.15
CA LYS A 26 2.10 12.62 -7.48
C LYS A 26 0.97 12.49 -6.44
N ASP A 27 0.66 11.27 -6.05
CA ASP A 27 -0.44 10.93 -5.13
C ASP A 27 -0.06 9.77 -4.19
N ILE A 28 -0.94 9.49 -3.22
CA ILE A 28 -0.76 8.43 -2.21
C ILE A 28 -0.70 7.02 -2.86
N PRO A 29 -1.60 6.64 -3.81
CA PRO A 29 -1.52 5.35 -4.51
C PRO A 29 -0.16 5.11 -5.17
N THR A 30 0.37 6.12 -5.88
CA THR A 30 1.67 6.02 -6.57
C THR A 30 2.81 5.80 -5.57
N ALA A 31 2.76 6.44 -4.40
CA ALA A 31 3.76 6.28 -3.36
C ALA A 31 3.77 4.85 -2.81
N LEU A 32 2.59 4.30 -2.47
CA LEU A 32 2.44 2.93 -1.97
C LEU A 32 2.82 1.89 -3.01
N PHE A 33 2.37 2.07 -4.26
CA PHE A 33 2.71 1.17 -5.37
C PHE A 33 4.22 1.04 -5.55
N LYS A 34 4.95 2.17 -5.60
CA LYS A 34 6.42 2.15 -5.74
C LYS A 34 7.14 1.55 -4.54
N GLU A 35 6.58 1.70 -3.33
CA GLU A 35 7.13 1.04 -2.15
C GLU A 35 6.93 -0.46 -2.20
N PHE A 36 5.71 -0.89 -2.52
CA PHE A 36 5.37 -2.28 -2.70
C PHE A 36 6.21 -2.94 -3.78
N GLU A 37 6.30 -2.34 -4.97
CA GLU A 37 7.14 -2.80 -6.07
C GLU A 37 8.58 -3.04 -5.61
N GLY A 38 9.17 -2.11 -4.86
CA GLY A 38 10.51 -2.26 -4.30
C GLY A 38 10.66 -3.47 -3.36
N ARG A 39 9.60 -3.81 -2.61
CA ARG A 39 9.59 -4.89 -1.61
C ARG A 39 9.32 -6.27 -2.18
N ILE A 40 8.57 -6.36 -3.27
CA ILE A 40 8.17 -7.65 -3.85
C ILE A 40 9.04 -8.12 -5.01
N LYS A 41 10.04 -7.33 -5.44
CA LYS A 41 10.91 -7.66 -6.57
C LYS A 41 11.54 -9.05 -6.51
N SER A 42 12.00 -9.52 -5.35
CA SER A 42 12.56 -10.88 -5.22
C SER A 42 11.48 -11.94 -5.39
N LEU A 43 10.33 -11.76 -4.74
CA LEU A 43 9.19 -12.68 -4.80
C LEU A 43 8.67 -12.85 -6.24
N LEU A 44 8.61 -11.76 -7.01
CA LEU A 44 8.22 -11.81 -8.42
C LEU A 44 9.23 -12.59 -9.28
N ARG A 45 10.55 -12.46 -9.02
CA ARG A 45 11.58 -13.24 -9.73
C ARG A 45 11.48 -14.74 -9.44
N GLU A 46 11.01 -15.07 -8.25
CA GLU A 46 10.77 -16.45 -7.79
C GLU A 46 9.39 -16.99 -8.20
N ASN A 47 8.63 -16.25 -9.01
CA ASN A 47 7.26 -16.59 -9.43
C ASN A 47 6.30 -16.88 -8.25
N LYS A 48 6.56 -16.25 -7.10
CA LYS A 48 5.67 -16.36 -5.94
C LYS A 48 4.37 -15.63 -6.20
N LYS A 49 3.28 -16.19 -5.69
CA LYS A 49 1.98 -15.53 -5.68
C LYS A 49 1.86 -14.65 -4.44
N ILE A 50 1.27 -13.48 -4.61
CA ILE A 50 1.15 -12.46 -3.58
C ILE A 50 -0.32 -12.10 -3.45
N ARG A 51 -0.85 -12.21 -2.23
CA ARG A 51 -2.18 -11.68 -1.90
C ARG A 51 -2.02 -10.36 -1.20
N THR A 52 -2.81 -9.39 -1.62
CA THR A 52 -2.82 -8.04 -1.06
C THR A 52 -4.20 -7.66 -0.55
N THR A 53 -4.26 -6.73 0.39
CA THR A 53 -5.48 -6.12 0.88
C THR A 53 -5.27 -4.62 0.97
N ILE A 54 -6.31 -3.84 0.66
CA ILE A 54 -6.25 -2.38 0.71
C ILE A 54 -7.27 -1.88 1.74
N THR A 55 -6.82 -1.07 2.69
CA THR A 55 -7.71 -0.39 3.65
C THR A 55 -7.66 1.11 3.41
N HIS A 56 -8.81 1.77 3.39
CA HIS A 56 -8.90 3.23 3.21
C HIS A 56 -9.65 3.92 4.36
N GLY A 57 -9.28 5.16 4.67
CA GLY A 57 -10.08 6.09 5.47
C GLY A 57 -10.84 7.02 4.54
N ASP A 58 -12.08 6.68 4.21
CA ASP A 58 -12.98 7.50 3.36
C ASP A 58 -12.46 7.87 1.95
N ASN A 59 -11.41 7.19 1.47
CA ASN A 59 -10.85 7.42 0.13
C ASN A 59 -10.89 6.16 -0.75
N LEU A 60 -12.10 5.77 -1.14
CA LEU A 60 -12.33 4.60 -1.99
C LEU A 60 -11.72 4.78 -3.40
N GLU A 61 -11.71 5.99 -3.93
CA GLU A 61 -11.14 6.30 -5.25
C GLU A 61 -9.64 5.99 -5.30
N ALA A 62 -8.87 6.46 -4.32
CA ALA A 62 -7.44 6.15 -4.22
C ALA A 62 -7.19 4.64 -4.05
N ALA A 63 -8.05 3.94 -3.31
CA ALA A 63 -7.98 2.49 -3.14
C ALA A 63 -8.20 1.73 -4.45
N GLN A 64 -9.21 2.12 -5.24
CA GLN A 64 -9.47 1.50 -6.55
C GLN A 64 -8.33 1.75 -7.53
N LYS A 65 -7.81 2.98 -7.58
CA LYS A 65 -6.63 3.31 -8.39
C LYS A 65 -5.42 2.46 -8.00
N LEU A 66 -5.17 2.26 -6.70
CA LEU A 66 -4.08 1.39 -6.25
C LEU A 66 -4.32 -0.06 -6.67
N LYS A 67 -5.54 -0.57 -6.55
CA LYS A 67 -5.90 -1.92 -7.02
C LYS A 67 -5.61 -2.10 -8.50
N GLU A 68 -6.07 -1.19 -9.34
CA GLU A 68 -5.83 -1.22 -10.79
C GLU A 68 -4.34 -1.25 -11.12
N MET A 69 -3.54 -0.43 -10.43
CA MET A 69 -2.09 -0.41 -10.61
C MET A 69 -1.45 -1.76 -10.25
N LEU A 70 -1.87 -2.38 -9.14
CA LEU A 70 -1.31 -3.65 -8.69
C LEU A 70 -1.64 -4.78 -9.68
N GLU A 71 -2.92 -4.93 -10.03
CA GLU A 71 -3.40 -6.01 -10.91
C GLU A 71 -2.88 -5.86 -12.35
N SER A 72 -2.75 -4.63 -12.85
CA SER A 72 -2.26 -4.38 -14.22
C SER A 72 -0.76 -4.61 -14.37
N ASN A 73 0.04 -4.41 -13.32
CA ASN A 73 1.50 -4.45 -13.40
C ASN A 73 2.11 -5.77 -12.88
N PHE A 74 1.38 -6.54 -12.07
CA PHE A 74 1.92 -7.74 -11.42
C PHE A 74 1.02 -8.96 -11.62
N LYS A 75 1.32 -9.79 -12.63
CA LYS A 75 0.56 -11.02 -12.95
C LYS A 75 0.42 -12.04 -11.79
N GLY A 76 1.33 -12.00 -10.82
CA GLY A 76 1.32 -12.87 -9.63
C GLY A 76 0.70 -12.23 -8.40
N THR A 77 0.07 -11.05 -8.51
CA THR A 77 -0.50 -10.31 -7.39
C THR A 77 -2.01 -10.20 -7.54
N GLU A 78 -2.74 -10.52 -6.48
CA GLU A 78 -4.19 -10.32 -6.39
C GLU A 78 -4.55 -9.36 -5.25
N VAL A 79 -5.62 -8.59 -5.44
CA VAL A 79 -6.25 -7.81 -4.37
C VAL A 79 -7.45 -8.57 -3.85
N ALA A 80 -7.32 -9.17 -2.65
CA ALA A 80 -8.37 -10.00 -2.07
C ALA A 80 -9.62 -9.20 -1.71
N PHE A 81 -9.43 -8.01 -1.13
CA PHE A 81 -10.52 -7.08 -0.83
C PHE A 81 -10.00 -5.66 -0.62
N ILE A 82 -10.95 -4.73 -0.71
CA ILE A 82 -10.81 -3.34 -0.27
C ILE A 82 -11.77 -3.15 0.90
N ASN A 83 -11.32 -2.56 2.01
CA ASN A 83 -12.17 -2.29 3.16
C ASN A 83 -12.01 -0.86 3.70
N LEU A 84 -13.05 -0.38 4.37
CA LEU A 84 -12.99 0.84 5.18
C LEU A 84 -12.21 0.56 6.46
N ILE A 85 -11.45 1.55 6.91
CA ILE A 85 -10.72 1.51 8.18
C ILE A 85 -11.70 1.49 9.37
N ASP A 86 -11.35 0.77 10.43
CA ASP A 86 -12.13 0.79 11.67
C ASP A 86 -11.87 2.07 12.48
N ASN A 87 -12.73 2.35 13.46
CA ASN A 87 -12.64 3.58 14.26
C ASN A 87 -11.36 3.67 15.11
N VAL A 88 -10.80 2.55 15.57
CA VAL A 88 -9.59 2.54 16.41
C VAL A 88 -8.40 2.99 15.59
N LEU A 89 -8.23 2.43 14.39
CA LEU A 89 -7.17 2.85 13.48
C LEU A 89 -7.47 4.20 12.82
N GLY A 90 -8.75 4.50 12.57
CA GLY A 90 -9.21 5.74 11.96
C GLY A 90 -8.88 6.98 12.80
N VAL A 91 -8.98 6.90 14.12
CA VAL A 91 -8.56 7.99 15.03
C VAL A 91 -7.06 8.31 14.91
N LEU A 92 -6.24 7.32 14.57
CA LEU A 92 -4.79 7.49 14.47
C LEU A 92 -4.34 7.99 13.09
N LEU A 93 -4.95 7.47 12.03
CA LEU A 93 -4.51 7.75 10.66
C LEU A 93 -5.28 8.89 10.00
N GLY A 94 -6.52 9.11 10.42
CA GLY A 94 -7.40 10.14 9.86
C GLY A 94 -8.03 9.76 8.51
N PRO A 95 -8.83 10.68 7.96
CA PRO A 95 -9.37 10.56 6.61
C PRO A 95 -8.24 10.58 5.56
N ASP A 96 -8.53 10.09 4.37
CA ASP A 96 -7.60 9.90 3.25
C ASP A 96 -6.46 8.89 3.50
N ALA A 97 -6.45 8.22 4.66
CA ALA A 97 -5.51 7.15 4.93
C ALA A 97 -5.65 6.05 3.87
N LEU A 98 -4.50 5.52 3.42
CA LEU A 98 -4.45 4.38 2.51
C LEU A 98 -3.40 3.41 3.02
N ILE A 99 -3.78 2.16 3.20
CA ILE A 99 -2.95 1.10 3.76
C ILE A 99 -2.92 -0.05 2.76
N LEU A 100 -1.72 -0.59 2.52
CA LEU A 100 -1.52 -1.78 1.72
C LEU A 100 -0.83 -2.83 2.59
N ALA A 101 -1.46 -3.99 2.74
CA ALA A 101 -0.88 -5.17 3.37
C ALA A 101 -0.77 -6.29 2.33
N TRP A 102 0.20 -7.18 2.52
CA TRP A 102 0.42 -8.30 1.62
C TRP A 102 1.10 -9.49 2.30
N CYS A 103 0.91 -10.67 1.71
CA CYS A 103 1.63 -11.88 2.06
C CYS A 103 1.89 -12.73 0.81
N GLU A 104 2.92 -13.59 0.90
CA GLU A 104 3.07 -14.71 -0.03
C GLU A 104 1.96 -15.72 0.24
N ILE A 105 1.38 -16.24 -0.83
CA ILE A 105 0.43 -17.35 -0.78
C ILE A 105 1.02 -18.56 -1.51
N THR A 106 0.71 -19.75 -0.99
CA THR A 106 1.17 -21.04 -1.51
C THR A 106 0.41 -21.45 -2.75
#